data_AF-A0A4U5MK82-F1
#
_entry.id   AF-A0A4U5MK82-F1
#
_cell.length_a   1.000
_cell.length_b   1.000
_cell.length_c   1.000
_cell.angle_alpha   90.00
_cell.angle_beta   90.00
_cell.angle_gamma   90.00
#
_symmetry.space_group_name_H-M   'P 1'
#
loop_
_entity.id
_entity.type
_entity.pdbx_description
1 polymer ?
#
loop_
_entity_poly.entity_id
_entity_poly.type
_entity_poly.pdbx_seq_one_letter_code
_entity_poly.pdbx_strand_id
1 'polypeptide(L)'
;MVLSAPTLILVFATLGCFANGKVEKPPCIDEFGKSHPWAVSWVSHACTRKNVCLNGQIYHQPVKCPENSVCKNDGIESECVCNNGLFMLGRYRECVKELPPAKPTQSHFCTDKTGKKFKNQEDKWISDNCTKTNICYRGSIYSESMECPKNGVCNSENDQMRCECQEGLTMVEDTWCLKIRDM
;
A
#
# COMPACT_ATOMS: atom_id res chain seq x y z
N MET A 1 -46.78 48.38 41.37
CA MET A 1 -46.27 47.92 40.06
C MET A 1 -44.75 47.96 40.11
N VAL A 2 -44.09 46.81 40.08
CA VAL A 2 -43.01 46.43 39.13
C VAL A 2 -42.71 44.95 39.45
N LEU A 3 -42.87 44.09 38.44
CA LEU A 3 -42.74 42.63 38.51
C LEU A 3 -41.26 42.21 38.51
N SER A 4 -40.92 41.19 39.32
CA SER A 4 -39.66 40.45 39.21
C SER A 4 -39.76 39.40 38.09
N ALA A 5 -38.73 39.31 37.26
CA ALA A 5 -38.60 38.32 36.19
C ALA A 5 -37.60 37.21 36.62
N PRO A 6 -37.86 35.92 36.31
CA PRO A 6 -36.93 34.84 36.60
C PRO A 6 -35.95 34.60 35.44
N THR A 7 -34.68 34.45 35.78
CA THR A 7 -33.58 34.12 34.87
C THR A 7 -33.66 32.65 34.44
N LEU A 8 -33.85 32.40 33.15
CA LEU A 8 -33.87 31.06 32.55
C LEU A 8 -32.44 30.69 32.09
N ILE A 9 -31.81 29.72 32.76
CA ILE A 9 -30.50 29.18 32.36
C ILE A 9 -30.74 28.03 31.39
N LEU A 10 -30.43 28.24 30.11
CA LEU A 10 -30.43 27.21 29.07
C LEU A 10 -29.09 26.46 29.09
N VAL A 11 -29.11 25.20 29.54
CA VAL A 11 -27.98 24.27 29.45
C VAL A 11 -28.02 23.63 28.06
N PHE A 12 -27.16 24.08 27.15
CA PHE A 12 -26.93 23.40 25.88
C PHE A 12 -26.01 22.20 26.11
N ALA A 13 -26.60 21.00 26.19
CA ALA A 13 -25.86 19.74 26.08
C ALA A 13 -25.51 19.50 24.60
N THR A 14 -24.27 19.80 24.22
CA THR A 14 -23.73 19.42 22.92
C THR A 14 -23.37 17.93 22.92
N LEU A 15 -24.26 17.10 22.36
CA LEU A 15 -23.90 15.73 21.95
C LEU A 15 -22.87 15.81 20.82
N GLY A 16 -21.60 15.64 21.16
CA GLY A 16 -20.54 15.42 20.19
C GLY A 16 -20.57 13.97 19.69
N CYS A 17 -21.24 13.72 18.57
CA CYS A 17 -21.09 12.47 17.81
C CYS A 17 -19.75 12.51 17.06
N PHE A 18 -18.69 11.93 17.64
CA PHE A 18 -17.49 11.58 16.88
C PHE A 18 -17.79 10.34 16.04
N ALA A 19 -18.34 10.54 14.85
CA ALA A 19 -18.39 9.51 13.82
C ALA A 19 -16.97 9.30 13.29
N ASN A 20 -16.32 8.22 13.71
CA ASN A 20 -15.13 7.67 13.04
C ASN A 20 -15.56 7.12 11.66
N GLY A 21 -15.85 8.02 10.73
CA GLY A 21 -16.12 7.68 9.34
C GLY A 21 -14.83 7.18 8.71
N LYS A 22 -14.77 5.88 8.37
CA LYS A 22 -13.77 5.39 7.43
C LYS A 22 -13.95 6.19 6.15
N VAL A 23 -12.97 6.99 5.78
CA VAL A 23 -12.99 7.73 4.52
C VAL A 23 -13.00 6.70 3.40
N GLU A 24 -14.17 6.49 2.80
CA GLU A 24 -14.34 5.57 1.69
C GLU A 24 -13.59 6.14 0.49
N LYS A 25 -12.58 5.42 0.04
CA LYS A 25 -11.74 5.87 -1.07
C LYS A 25 -12.52 5.72 -2.38
N PRO A 26 -12.50 6.73 -3.27
CA PRO A 26 -13.34 6.71 -4.46
C PRO A 26 -12.93 5.59 -5.43
N PRO A 27 -13.91 4.89 -6.04
CA PRO A 27 -13.64 3.91 -7.10
C PRO A 27 -13.27 4.61 -8.40
N CYS A 28 -12.73 3.85 -9.35
CA CYS A 28 -12.44 4.35 -10.69
C CYS A 28 -13.44 3.77 -11.69
N ILE A 29 -13.86 4.57 -12.66
CA ILE A 29 -14.70 4.13 -13.78
C ILE A 29 -13.83 4.05 -15.02
N ASP A 30 -13.76 2.87 -15.66
CA ASP A 30 -12.99 2.70 -16.90
C ASP A 30 -13.75 3.19 -18.14
N GLU A 31 -13.10 3.12 -19.30
CA GLU A 31 -13.66 3.55 -20.58
C GLU A 31 -14.88 2.73 -21.03
N PHE A 32 -15.12 1.57 -20.43
CA PHE A 32 -16.29 0.72 -20.66
C PHE A 32 -17.39 0.94 -19.62
N GLY A 33 -17.21 1.89 -18.70
CA GLY A 33 -18.16 2.21 -17.63
C GLY A 33 -18.11 1.24 -16.44
N LYS A 34 -17.10 0.36 -16.36
CA LYS A 34 -16.95 -0.59 -15.24
C LYS A 34 -16.29 0.10 -14.05
N SER A 35 -16.87 -0.11 -12.87
CA SER A 35 -16.33 0.39 -11.61
C SER A 35 -15.29 -0.56 -11.03
N HIS A 36 -14.14 0.01 -10.67
CA HIS A 36 -13.00 -0.69 -10.07
C HIS A 36 -12.73 -0.14 -8.66
N PRO A 37 -12.68 -1.00 -7.63
CA PRO A 37 -12.37 -0.56 -6.27
C PRO A 37 -10.96 0.03 -6.15
N TRP A 38 -10.76 0.83 -5.09
CA TRP A 38 -9.44 1.38 -4.77
C TRP A 38 -8.38 0.28 -4.60
N ALA A 39 -7.18 0.53 -5.12
CA ALA A 39 -6.02 -0.35 -5.11
C ALA A 39 -6.19 -1.69 -5.86
N VAL A 40 -7.21 -1.81 -6.71
CA VAL A 40 -7.37 -2.94 -7.63
C VAL A 40 -6.62 -2.67 -8.93
N SER A 41 -5.99 -3.70 -9.48
CA SER A 41 -5.37 -3.67 -10.80
C SER A 41 -5.98 -4.70 -11.73
N TRP A 42 -6.16 -4.35 -13.00
CA TRP A 42 -6.68 -5.24 -14.04
C TRP A 42 -5.90 -5.06 -15.34
N VAL A 43 -6.12 -5.94 -16.31
CA VAL A 43 -5.47 -5.88 -17.62
C VAL A 43 -6.53 -5.63 -18.70
N SER A 44 -6.23 -4.77 -19.67
CA SER A 44 -7.13 -4.40 -20.75
C SER A 44 -6.38 -4.26 -22.09
N HIS A 45 -7.10 -3.89 -23.14
CA HIS A 45 -6.56 -3.67 -24.50
C HIS A 45 -5.75 -4.86 -25.02
N ALA A 46 -6.35 -6.06 -25.03
CA ALA A 46 -5.68 -7.27 -25.51
C ALA A 46 -4.32 -7.51 -24.82
N CYS A 47 -4.29 -7.31 -23.50
CA CYS A 47 -3.13 -7.51 -22.66
C CYS A 47 -1.91 -6.64 -22.99
N THR A 48 -2.16 -5.47 -23.58
CA THR A 48 -1.11 -4.46 -23.81
C THR A 48 -1.03 -3.43 -22.69
N ARG A 49 -2.07 -3.37 -21.84
CA ARG A 49 -2.19 -2.36 -20.77
C ARG A 49 -2.60 -3.00 -19.44
N LYS A 50 -1.84 -2.70 -18.39
CA LYS A 50 -2.23 -2.93 -17.00
C LYS A 50 -2.70 -1.62 -16.39
N ASN A 51 -3.84 -1.67 -15.73
CA ASN A 51 -4.47 -0.53 -15.09
C ASN A 51 -4.40 -0.69 -13.57
N VAL A 52 -4.36 0.42 -12.84
CA VAL A 52 -4.54 0.42 -11.39
C VAL A 52 -5.42 1.60 -10.98
N CYS A 53 -6.40 1.34 -10.12
CA CYS A 53 -7.28 2.37 -9.57
C CYS A 53 -6.68 2.95 -8.30
N LEU A 54 -6.31 4.23 -8.32
CA LEU A 54 -5.79 4.95 -7.17
C LEU A 54 -6.51 6.27 -7.03
N ASN A 55 -7.18 6.45 -5.89
CA ASN A 55 -7.90 7.68 -5.53
C ASN A 55 -8.83 8.21 -6.64
N GLY A 56 -9.63 7.32 -7.24
CA GLY A 56 -10.57 7.68 -8.30
C GLY A 56 -9.93 7.93 -9.68
N GLN A 57 -8.62 7.74 -9.81
CA GLN A 57 -7.88 7.88 -11.06
C GLN A 57 -7.31 6.54 -11.53
N ILE A 58 -7.33 6.32 -12.84
CA ILE A 58 -6.77 5.13 -13.47
C ILE A 58 -5.37 5.44 -13.99
N TYR A 59 -4.40 4.68 -13.50
CA TYR A 59 -3.02 4.73 -13.98
C TYR A 59 -2.76 3.54 -14.89
N HIS A 60 -2.05 3.77 -15.98
CA HIS A 60 -1.78 2.78 -17.01
C HIS A 60 -0.30 2.46 -17.08
N GLN A 61 0.03 1.19 -17.23
CA GLN A 61 1.38 0.72 -17.52
C GLN A 61 1.33 -0.24 -18.72
N PRO A 62 2.26 -0.11 -19.69
CA PRO A 62 2.39 -1.11 -20.73
C PRO A 62 2.74 -2.46 -20.11
N VAL A 63 2.08 -3.51 -20.56
CA VAL A 63 2.37 -4.89 -20.16
C VAL A 63 2.41 -5.75 -21.42
N LYS A 64 3.21 -6.82 -21.35
CA LYS A 64 3.21 -7.88 -22.34
C LYS A 64 2.99 -9.19 -21.60
N CYS A 65 2.13 -10.04 -22.14
CA CYS A 65 1.99 -11.38 -21.61
C CYS A 65 3.33 -12.14 -21.65
N PRO A 66 3.63 -12.95 -20.63
CA PRO A 66 4.87 -13.70 -20.59
C PRO A 66 4.96 -14.73 -21.73
N GLU A 67 6.16 -15.24 -21.98
CA GLU A 67 6.33 -16.34 -22.93
C GLU A 67 5.47 -17.56 -22.54
N ASN A 68 5.04 -18.32 -23.53
CA ASN A 68 4.14 -19.46 -23.37
C ASN A 68 2.78 -19.12 -22.73
N SER A 69 2.28 -17.91 -22.98
CA SER A 69 0.92 -17.50 -22.61
C SER A 69 0.18 -16.90 -23.79
N VAL A 70 -1.14 -16.90 -23.69
CA VAL A 70 -2.07 -16.27 -24.63
C VAL A 70 -2.87 -15.21 -23.91
N CYS A 71 -3.15 -14.10 -24.59
CA CYS A 71 -4.11 -13.13 -24.07
C CYS A 71 -5.53 -13.65 -24.36
N LYS A 72 -6.30 -13.88 -23.31
CA LYS A 72 -7.75 -14.09 -23.41
C LYS A 72 -8.43 -12.75 -23.19
N ASN A 73 -9.36 -12.41 -24.06
CA ASN A 73 -10.16 -11.20 -23.95
C ASN A 73 -11.63 -11.62 -23.94
N ASP A 74 -12.35 -11.28 -22.89
CA ASP A 74 -13.79 -11.55 -22.77
C ASP A 74 -14.67 -10.38 -23.26
N GLY A 75 -14.03 -9.34 -23.82
CA GLY A 75 -14.65 -8.13 -24.34
C GLY A 75 -14.56 -6.94 -23.39
N ILE A 76 -14.38 -7.17 -22.08
CA ILE A 76 -14.30 -6.11 -21.06
C ILE A 76 -12.96 -6.21 -20.31
N GLU A 77 -12.54 -7.42 -19.97
CA GLU A 77 -11.28 -7.71 -19.33
C GLU A 77 -10.39 -8.56 -20.24
N SER A 78 -9.10 -8.31 -20.13
CA SER A 78 -8.08 -9.11 -20.78
C SER A 78 -7.24 -9.78 -19.71
N GLU A 79 -6.91 -11.05 -19.91
CA GLU A 79 -6.09 -11.83 -18.99
C GLU A 79 -5.04 -12.61 -19.77
N CYS A 80 -3.78 -12.56 -19.31
CA CYS A 80 -2.75 -13.46 -19.81
C CYS A 80 -2.92 -14.83 -19.14
N VAL A 81 -3.15 -15.87 -19.93
CA VAL A 81 -3.32 -17.25 -19.46
C VAL A 81 -2.21 -18.10 -20.04
N CYS A 82 -1.52 -18.87 -19.20
CA CYS A 82 -0.48 -19.78 -19.65
C CYS A 82 -1.04 -20.88 -20.56
N ASN A 83 -0.22 -21.36 -21.49
CA ASN A 83 -0.54 -22.51 -22.32
C ASN A 83 -0.78 -23.76 -21.47
N ASN A 84 -1.48 -24.75 -22.05
CA ASN A 84 -1.85 -25.97 -21.35
C ASN A 84 -0.65 -26.66 -20.66
N GLY A 85 -0.84 -27.02 -19.39
CA GLY A 85 0.20 -27.67 -18.58
C GLY A 85 1.24 -26.73 -17.97
N LEU A 86 1.05 -25.42 -18.06
CA LEU A 86 1.88 -24.41 -17.41
C LEU A 86 1.06 -23.61 -16.39
N PHE A 87 1.76 -23.05 -15.41
CA PHE A 87 1.20 -22.25 -14.32
C PHE A 87 1.75 -20.83 -14.37
N MET A 88 0.89 -19.84 -14.14
CA MET A 88 1.31 -18.44 -14.03
C MET A 88 2.02 -18.22 -12.69
N LEU A 89 3.29 -17.83 -12.72
CA LEU A 89 4.03 -17.42 -11.53
C LEU A 89 4.06 -15.89 -11.41
N GLY A 90 3.60 -15.39 -10.25
CA GLY A 90 3.46 -13.95 -10.02
C GLY A 90 2.36 -13.30 -10.86
N ARG A 91 2.26 -11.96 -10.79
CA ARG A 91 1.25 -11.19 -11.55
C ARG A 91 1.78 -10.90 -12.96
N TYR A 92 1.59 -11.85 -13.88
CA TYR A 92 2.00 -11.78 -15.30
C TYR A 92 3.52 -11.82 -15.55
N ARG A 93 4.32 -12.49 -14.70
CA ARG A 93 5.78 -12.53 -14.87
C ARG A 93 6.25 -13.65 -15.79
N GLU A 94 5.77 -14.87 -15.57
CA GLU A 94 6.28 -16.04 -16.28
C GLU A 94 5.31 -17.23 -16.19
N CYS A 95 5.37 -18.11 -17.18
CA CYS A 95 4.67 -19.40 -17.18
C CYS A 95 5.66 -20.52 -16.91
N VAL A 96 5.44 -21.28 -15.85
CA VAL A 96 6.33 -22.35 -15.37
C VAL A 96 5.64 -23.71 -15.44
N LYS A 97 6.40 -24.78 -15.66
CA LYS A 97 5.85 -26.16 -15.70
C LYS A 97 5.37 -26.64 -14.33
N GLU A 98 6.02 -26.17 -13.28
CA GLU A 98 5.71 -26.52 -11.90
C GLU A 98 5.75 -25.23 -11.08
N LEU A 99 4.75 -25.06 -10.22
CA LEU A 99 4.82 -24.00 -9.22
C LEU A 99 5.98 -24.33 -8.26
N PRO A 100 6.76 -23.34 -7.83
CA PRO A 100 7.74 -23.57 -6.78
C PRO A 100 7.03 -24.19 -5.58
N PRO A 101 7.64 -25.18 -4.90
CA PRO A 101 6.99 -25.89 -3.81
C PRO A 101 6.39 -24.87 -2.85
N ALA A 102 5.10 -25.07 -2.51
CA ALA A 102 4.44 -24.28 -1.49
C ALA A 102 5.35 -24.32 -0.25
N LYS A 103 5.99 -23.18 0.07
CA LYS A 103 6.91 -23.12 1.21
C LYS A 103 6.14 -23.67 2.43
N PRO A 104 6.74 -24.59 3.21
CA PRO A 104 6.06 -25.20 4.35
C PRO A 104 5.56 -24.13 5.30
N THR A 105 4.46 -24.44 5.98
CA THR A 105 3.66 -23.60 6.89
C THR A 105 4.43 -22.38 7.36
N GLN A 106 4.14 -21.23 6.72
CA GLN A 106 4.88 -20.00 6.93
C GLN A 106 4.95 -19.68 8.41
N SER A 107 6.15 -19.59 8.98
CA SER A 107 6.30 -19.00 10.31
C SER A 107 5.62 -17.63 10.30
N HIS A 108 4.69 -17.42 11.22
CA HIS A 108 3.99 -16.15 11.38
C HIS A 108 4.94 -15.02 11.76
N PHE A 109 6.15 -15.35 12.22
CA PHE A 109 7.14 -14.39 12.67
C PHE A 109 8.53 -14.67 12.10
N CYS A 110 9.30 -13.60 11.96
CA CYS A 110 10.74 -13.62 11.84
C CYS A 110 11.35 -13.16 13.16
N THR A 111 12.53 -13.67 13.50
CA THR A 111 13.30 -13.22 14.66
C THR A 111 14.62 -12.66 14.16
N ASP A 112 14.94 -11.43 14.51
CA ASP A 112 16.24 -10.84 14.13
C ASP A 112 17.39 -11.29 15.04
N LYS A 113 18.59 -10.77 14.78
CA LYS A 113 19.80 -11.04 15.58
C LYS A 113 19.69 -10.61 17.05
N THR A 114 18.75 -9.72 17.38
CA THR A 114 18.52 -9.23 18.75
C THR A 114 17.46 -10.03 19.50
N GLY A 115 16.77 -10.95 18.81
CA GLY A 115 15.64 -11.70 19.36
C GLY A 115 14.29 -11.02 19.18
N LYS A 116 14.24 -9.85 18.51
CA LYS A 116 12.99 -9.11 18.24
C LYS A 116 12.18 -9.86 17.18
N LYS A 117 10.88 -10.00 17.44
CA LYS A 117 9.94 -10.70 16.56
C LYS A 117 9.22 -9.71 15.65
N PHE A 118 9.12 -10.07 14.38
CA PHE A 118 8.46 -9.29 13.33
C PHE A 118 7.41 -10.17 12.66
N LYS A 119 6.21 -9.65 12.47
CA LYS A 119 5.12 -10.33 11.78
C LYS A 119 5.40 -10.47 10.29
N ASN A 120 5.11 -11.66 9.78
CA ASN A 120 5.22 -11.99 8.38
C ASN A 120 4.29 -11.11 7.51
N GLN A 121 4.84 -10.47 6.48
CA GLN A 121 4.18 -9.58 5.51
C GLN A 121 3.60 -8.27 6.06
N GLU A 122 3.53 -8.09 7.38
CA GLU A 122 3.01 -6.87 8.01
C GLU A 122 4.14 -5.92 8.43
N ASP A 123 5.27 -6.46 8.90
CA ASP A 123 6.32 -5.64 9.50
C ASP A 123 7.46 -5.36 8.49
N LYS A 124 7.56 -4.08 8.10
CA LYS A 124 8.74 -3.49 7.47
C LYS A 124 9.43 -2.61 8.50
N TRP A 125 10.76 -2.75 8.64
CA TRP A 125 11.51 -1.92 9.58
C TRP A 125 12.86 -1.52 9.02
N ILE A 126 13.41 -0.45 9.60
CA ILE A 126 14.70 0.11 9.24
C ILE A 126 15.74 -0.35 10.28
N SER A 127 16.95 -0.67 9.84
CA SER A 127 18.04 -1.09 10.71
C SER A 127 19.40 -0.54 10.26
N ASP A 128 20.44 -0.86 11.04
CA ASP A 128 21.84 -0.54 10.74
C ASP A 128 22.02 0.97 10.43
N ASN A 129 21.54 1.84 11.32
CA ASN A 129 21.62 3.30 11.19
C ASN A 129 20.98 3.84 9.89
N CYS A 130 19.77 3.37 9.59
CA CYS A 130 19.02 3.68 8.36
C CYS A 130 19.72 3.36 7.04
N THR A 131 20.65 2.42 7.04
CA THR A 131 21.30 1.93 5.81
C THR A 131 20.60 0.70 5.22
N LYS A 132 19.66 0.10 5.96
CA LYS A 132 18.91 -1.07 5.50
C LYS A 132 17.44 -0.98 5.80
N THR A 133 16.64 -1.39 4.82
CA THR A 133 15.25 -1.73 5.03
C THR A 133 15.12 -3.25 5.10
N ASN A 134 14.25 -3.73 5.97
CA ASN A 134 14.03 -5.15 6.19
C ASN A 134 12.53 -5.46 6.10
N ILE A 135 12.23 -6.65 5.61
CA ILE A 135 10.88 -7.20 5.59
C ILE A 135 10.90 -8.65 6.08
N CYS A 136 9.96 -8.97 6.96
CA CYS A 136 9.71 -10.35 7.33
C CYS A 136 8.82 -11.01 6.28
N TYR A 137 9.34 -12.01 5.57
CA TYR A 137 8.58 -12.72 4.55
C TYR A 137 8.77 -14.24 4.66
N ARG A 138 7.69 -14.95 4.92
CA ARG A 138 7.60 -16.40 5.11
C ARG A 138 8.62 -16.93 6.12
N GLY A 139 8.76 -16.25 7.26
CA GLY A 139 9.69 -16.64 8.33
C GLY A 139 11.16 -16.33 8.06
N SER A 140 11.47 -15.63 6.97
CA SER A 140 12.82 -15.18 6.65
C SER A 140 12.87 -13.66 6.58
N ILE A 141 13.97 -13.07 7.07
CA ILE A 141 14.23 -11.64 6.96
C ILE A 141 14.93 -11.39 5.62
N TYR A 142 14.35 -10.52 4.80
CA TYR A 142 14.99 -10.01 3.59
C TYR A 142 15.39 -8.57 3.86
N SER A 143 16.61 -8.21 3.49
CA SER A 143 17.18 -6.89 3.71
C SER A 143 17.64 -6.30 2.39
N GLU A 144 17.32 -5.04 2.16
CA GLU A 144 17.79 -4.26 1.03
C GLU A 144 18.51 -3.01 1.54
N SER A 145 19.54 -2.58 0.82
CA SER A 145 20.19 -1.29 1.09
C SER A 145 19.20 -0.16 0.88
N MET A 146 19.23 0.82 1.78
CA MET A 146 18.46 2.04 1.65
C MET A 146 19.29 3.23 2.12
N GLU A 147 18.86 4.41 1.72
CA GLU A 147 19.33 5.68 2.27
C GLU A 147 18.10 6.52 2.65
N CYS A 148 18.21 7.32 3.70
CA CYS A 148 17.16 8.28 3.99
C CYS A 148 17.00 9.26 2.81
N PRO A 149 15.78 9.75 2.57
CA PRO A 149 15.54 10.69 1.49
C PRO A 149 16.38 11.95 1.66
N LYS A 150 16.59 12.69 0.56
CA LYS A 150 17.33 13.95 0.61
C LYS A 150 16.69 14.91 1.61
N ASN A 151 17.50 15.52 2.49
CA ASN A 151 17.09 16.33 3.65
C ASN A 151 16.38 15.53 4.76
N GLY A 152 16.47 14.20 4.74
CA GLY A 152 16.09 13.31 5.83
C GLY A 152 17.27 13.01 6.75
N VAL A 153 16.98 12.81 8.03
CA VAL A 153 17.93 12.42 9.08
C VAL A 153 17.46 11.07 9.65
N CYS A 154 18.42 10.18 9.90
CA CYS A 154 18.13 8.93 10.58
C CYS A 154 17.99 9.19 12.08
N ASN A 155 16.82 8.90 12.63
CA ASN A 155 16.55 8.97 14.06
C ASN A 155 16.26 7.57 14.61
N SER A 156 16.65 7.33 15.86
CA SER A 156 16.40 6.07 16.57
C SER A 156 15.66 6.38 17.86
N GLU A 157 14.41 5.94 17.96
CA GLU A 157 13.56 6.12 19.13
C GLU A 157 12.94 4.79 19.53
N ASN A 158 13.07 4.40 20.80
CA ASN A 158 12.53 3.13 21.34
C ASN A 158 12.93 1.89 20.51
N ASP A 159 14.21 1.78 20.14
CA ASP A 159 14.76 0.70 19.28
C ASP A 159 14.07 0.57 17.90
N GLN A 160 13.46 1.66 17.44
CA GLN A 160 12.92 1.78 16.09
C GLN A 160 13.65 2.90 15.37
N MET A 161 14.34 2.52 14.30
CA MET A 161 14.98 3.49 13.41
C MET A 161 13.96 3.99 12.39
N ARG A 162 14.02 5.28 12.09
CA ARG A 162 13.14 5.94 11.12
C ARG A 162 13.87 7.12 10.46
N CYS A 163 13.54 7.37 9.20
CA CYS A 163 13.98 8.56 8.51
C CYS A 163 12.96 9.68 8.78
N GLU A 164 13.43 10.80 9.31
CA GLU A 164 12.61 11.97 9.60
C GLU A 164 13.13 13.16 8.81
N CYS A 165 12.24 14.04 8.37
CA CYS A 165 12.65 15.22 7.61
C CYS A 165 13.28 16.27 8.53
N GLN A 166 14.27 17.00 8.01
CA GLN A 166 14.80 18.19 8.68
C GLN A 166 13.69 19.21 8.97
N GLU A 167 13.93 20.06 9.97
CA GLU A 167 12.96 21.03 10.46
C GLU A 167 12.36 21.90 9.34
N GLY A 168 11.03 22.05 9.34
CA GLY A 168 10.29 22.83 8.33
C GLY A 168 10.05 22.10 7.00
N LEU A 169 10.35 20.80 6.92
CA LEU A 169 10.04 19.93 5.78
C LEU A 169 9.06 18.82 6.19
N THR A 170 8.28 18.33 5.24
CA THR A 170 7.27 17.28 5.44
C THR A 170 7.60 16.06 4.59
N MET A 171 7.42 14.87 5.17
CA MET A 171 7.59 13.58 4.49
C MET A 171 6.40 13.33 3.54
N VAL A 172 6.69 12.99 2.29
CA VAL A 172 5.71 12.63 1.26
C VAL A 172 6.05 11.24 0.71
N GLU A 173 5.06 10.33 0.71
CA GLU A 173 5.17 8.92 0.26
C GLU A 173 6.40 8.17 0.79
N ASP A 174 6.83 8.45 2.03
CA ASP A 174 8.00 7.84 2.66
C ASP A 174 9.32 7.99 1.86
N THR A 175 9.36 8.93 0.90
CA THR A 175 10.45 9.05 -0.08
C THR A 175 10.94 10.47 -0.31
N TRP A 176 10.22 11.51 0.13
CA TRP A 176 10.60 12.90 -0.13
C TRP A 176 10.42 13.77 1.10
N CYS A 177 11.43 14.59 1.43
CA CYS A 177 11.33 15.65 2.42
C CYS A 177 11.25 17.01 1.72
N LEU A 178 10.03 17.57 1.66
CA LEU A 178 9.73 18.77 0.89
C LEU A 178 9.11 19.85 1.77
N LYS A 179 9.36 21.12 1.42
CA LYS A 179 8.68 22.26 2.01
C LYS A 179 7.33 22.43 1.34
N ILE A 180 6.25 22.07 2.01
CA ILE A 180 4.90 22.35 1.55
C ILE A 180 4.61 23.81 1.91
N ARG A 181 4.28 24.64 0.93
CA ARG A 181 3.75 25.98 1.20
C ARG A 181 2.25 25.81 1.38
N ASP A 182 1.74 26.16 2.56
CA ASP A 182 0.30 26.22 2.80
C ASP A 182 -0.34 27.15 1.74
N MET A 183 -1.39 26.65 1.08
CA MET A 183 -2.26 27.45 0.20
C MET A 183 -3.35 28.12 1.01
#